data_AF-A0AAW9IYV4-F1
#
_entry.id   AF-A0AAW9IYV4-F1
#
_cell.length_a   1.000
_cell.length_b   1.000
_cell.length_c   1.000
_cell.angle_alpha   90.00
_cell.angle_beta   90.00
_cell.angle_gamma   90.00
#
_symmetry.space_group_name_H-M   'P 1'
#
loop_
_entity.id
_entity.type
_entity.pdbx_description
1 polymer ?
#
loop_
_entity_poly.entity_id
_entity_poly.type
_entity_poly.pdbx_seq_one_letter_code
_entity_poly.pdbx_strand_id
1 'polypeptide(L)'
;ISPNTFKFLDLEDMDLKGLRDLGVKTIRIDFGYSEEEIAKMSNNKYGIKIQLNASTITEEFFNEHDKYSPNYNNVDALHNFYPRIGTGISEECMVDKNSILSKREIKPCAFVQSNNRKRSPLKDGFPTLEDHRV
;
A
#
# COMPACT_ATOMS: atom_id res chain seq x y z
N ILE A 1 1.98 5.24 5.73
CA ILE A 1 2.31 6.53 6.36
C ILE A 1 1.12 7.45 6.20
N SER A 2 0.78 8.18 7.24
CA SER A 2 -0.20 9.28 7.18
C SER A 2 0.56 10.62 7.19
N PRO A 3 -0.09 11.74 6.81
CA PRO A 3 0.53 13.07 6.86
C PRO A 3 1.18 13.41 8.21
N ASN A 4 0.61 12.91 9.31
CA ASN A 4 1.17 13.13 10.66
C ASN A 4 2.55 12.47 10.87
N THR A 5 2.94 11.50 10.05
CA THR A 5 4.20 10.75 10.20
C THR A 5 5.41 11.67 10.07
N PHE A 6 5.38 12.60 9.12
CA PHE A 6 6.48 13.54 8.89
C PHE A 6 6.74 14.42 10.12
N LYS A 7 5.66 14.93 10.73
CA LYS A 7 5.73 15.70 11.98
C LYS A 7 6.34 14.92 13.14
N PHE A 8 6.02 13.62 13.29
CA PHE A 8 6.61 12.79 14.35
C PHE A 8 8.10 12.49 14.14
N LEU A 9 8.57 12.58 12.90
CA LEU A 9 9.97 12.37 12.53
C LEU A 9 10.76 13.68 12.43
N ASP A 10 10.16 14.82 12.80
CA ASP A 10 10.73 16.16 12.65
C ASP A 10 11.13 16.48 11.20
N LEU A 11 10.30 16.05 10.25
CA LEU A 11 10.45 16.26 8.82
C LEU A 11 9.35 17.19 8.29
N GLU A 12 9.66 17.93 7.22
CA GLU A 12 8.65 18.66 6.46
C GLU A 12 7.68 17.69 5.77
N ASP A 13 6.45 18.15 5.50
CA ASP A 13 5.47 17.32 4.82
C ASP A 13 5.97 16.91 3.42
N MET A 14 5.80 15.63 3.11
CA MET A 14 6.33 15.00 1.90
C MET A 14 7.86 15.09 1.72
N ASP A 15 8.64 15.28 2.79
CA ASP A 15 10.11 15.19 2.72
C ASP A 15 10.61 13.75 2.55
N LEU A 16 10.55 13.28 1.30
CA LEU A 16 11.06 11.97 0.89
C LEU A 16 12.59 11.87 1.01
N LYS A 17 13.31 13.00 1.00
CA LYS A 17 14.77 12.97 1.19
C LYS A 17 15.09 12.64 2.65
N GLY A 18 14.43 13.30 3.59
CA GLY A 18 14.57 13.03 5.03
C GLY A 18 14.28 11.57 5.36
N LEU A 19 13.18 11.01 4.82
CA LEU A 19 12.87 9.59 4.98
C LEU A 19 13.97 8.67 4.44
N ARG A 20 14.52 8.99 3.27
CA ARG A 20 15.60 8.21 2.64
C ARG A 20 16.87 8.29 3.48
N ASP A 21 17.19 9.44 4.05
CA ASP A 21 18.36 9.64 4.89
C ASP A 21 18.23 8.88 6.25
N LEU A 22 17.00 8.62 6.70
CA LEU A 22 16.69 7.69 7.81
C LEU A 22 16.79 6.20 7.42
N GLY A 23 17.08 5.89 6.15
CA GLY A 23 17.20 4.52 5.63
C GLY A 23 15.88 3.91 5.14
N VAL A 24 14.80 4.69 5.04
CA VAL A 24 13.52 4.23 4.48
C VAL A 24 13.68 4.04 2.97
N LYS A 25 13.22 2.88 2.47
CA LYS A 25 13.27 2.54 1.04
C LYS A 25 11.91 2.55 0.35
N THR A 26 10.84 2.30 1.11
CA THR A 26 9.48 2.22 0.60
C THR A 26 8.54 2.87 1.58
N ILE A 27 7.60 3.68 1.08
CA ILE A 27 6.50 4.22 1.87
C ILE A 27 5.18 3.67 1.38
N ARG A 28 4.38 3.13 2.30
CA ARG A 28 3.02 2.68 2.00
C ARG A 28 2.03 3.82 2.18
N ILE A 29 1.23 4.12 1.17
CA ILE A 29 0.20 5.15 1.22
C ILE A 29 -1.13 4.47 1.51
N ASP A 30 -1.72 4.81 2.67
CA ASP A 30 -3.02 4.27 3.08
C ASP A 30 -4.15 5.28 2.89
N PHE A 31 -3.97 6.53 3.34
CA PHE A 31 -4.94 7.60 3.19
C PHE A 31 -4.26 8.96 3.37
N GLY A 32 -4.96 10.04 3.00
CA GLY A 32 -4.55 11.41 3.32
C GLY A 32 -3.63 12.07 2.28
N TYR A 33 -3.46 11.44 1.11
CA TYR A 33 -2.79 12.02 -0.05
C TYR A 33 -3.70 11.90 -1.26
N SER A 34 -3.75 12.97 -2.05
CA SER A 34 -4.42 13.00 -3.34
C SER A 34 -3.68 12.18 -4.39
N GLU A 35 -4.39 11.82 -5.45
CA GLU A 35 -3.85 11.11 -6.61
C GLU A 35 -2.70 11.88 -7.26
N GLU A 36 -2.78 13.23 -7.29
CA GLU A 36 -1.71 14.10 -7.78
C GLU A 36 -0.46 14.01 -6.90
N GLU A 37 -0.62 14.09 -5.58
CA GLU A 37 0.50 14.00 -4.63
C GLU A 37 1.20 12.65 -4.74
N ILE A 38 0.44 11.56 -4.81
CA ILE A 38 0.98 10.22 -5.01
C ILE A 38 1.75 10.14 -6.34
N ALA A 39 1.25 10.76 -7.41
CA ALA A 39 1.93 10.77 -8.71
C ALA A 39 3.25 11.55 -8.63
N LYS A 40 3.26 12.70 -7.96
CA LYS A 40 4.49 13.47 -7.67
C LYS A 40 5.47 12.65 -6.85
N MET A 41 5.00 11.96 -5.81
CA MET A 41 5.85 11.09 -4.99
C MET A 41 6.45 9.94 -5.81
N SER A 42 5.69 9.33 -6.73
CA SER A 42 6.22 8.24 -7.57
C SER A 42 7.39 8.68 -8.46
N ASN A 43 7.42 9.96 -8.84
CA ASN A 43 8.48 10.58 -9.65
C ASN A 43 9.67 11.10 -8.84
N ASN A 44 9.76 10.78 -7.54
CA ASN A 44 10.86 11.27 -6.69
C ASN A 44 12.24 10.77 -7.17
N LYS A 45 13.25 11.62 -6.97
CA LYS A 45 14.65 11.33 -7.32
C LYS A 45 15.44 10.58 -6.24
N TYR A 46 14.81 10.26 -5.11
CA TYR A 46 15.50 9.72 -3.93
C TYR A 46 15.51 8.18 -3.92
N GLY A 47 14.80 7.56 -4.85
CA GLY A 47 14.70 6.10 -4.95
C GLY A 47 13.79 5.48 -3.90
N ILE A 48 12.91 6.28 -3.27
CA ILE A 48 11.85 5.75 -2.41
C ILE A 48 10.74 5.18 -3.30
N LYS A 49 10.41 3.90 -3.10
CA LYS A 49 9.24 3.27 -3.72
C LYS A 49 7.95 3.72 -3.04
N ILE A 50 6.91 3.87 -3.84
CA ILE A 50 5.56 4.17 -3.35
C ILE A 50 4.74 2.89 -3.39
N GLN A 51 4.19 2.49 -2.24
CA GLN A 51 3.38 1.29 -2.12
C GLN A 51 1.92 1.68 -1.91
N LEU A 52 1.05 1.35 -2.87
CA LEU A 52 -0.38 1.61 -2.78
C LEU A 52 -1.07 0.57 -1.88
N ASN A 53 -2.19 0.95 -1.27
CA ASN A 53 -3.08 -0.01 -0.63
C ASN A 53 -3.91 -0.76 -1.70
N ALA A 54 -3.45 -1.96 -2.07
CA ALA A 54 -4.10 -2.78 -3.10
C ALA A 54 -5.55 -3.14 -2.76
N SER A 55 -5.94 -3.13 -1.48
CA SER A 55 -7.30 -3.50 -1.06
C SER A 55 -8.33 -2.40 -1.29
N THR A 56 -7.89 -1.16 -1.52
CA THR A 56 -8.78 0.01 -1.63
C THR A 56 -8.75 0.70 -2.99
N ILE A 57 -7.80 0.36 -3.87
CA ILE A 57 -7.74 0.91 -5.23
C ILE A 57 -9.04 0.66 -6.02
N THR A 58 -9.37 1.56 -6.93
CA THR A 58 -10.48 1.42 -7.89
C THR A 58 -10.03 1.89 -9.27
N GLU A 59 -10.84 1.66 -10.30
CA GLU A 59 -10.57 2.21 -11.63
C GLU A 59 -10.67 3.74 -11.61
N GLU A 60 -11.58 4.33 -10.83
CA GLU A 60 -11.71 5.78 -10.69
C GLU A 60 -10.46 6.42 -10.11
N PHE A 61 -9.86 5.80 -9.08
CA PHE A 61 -8.58 6.24 -8.53
C PHE A 61 -7.53 6.33 -9.64
N PHE A 62 -7.40 5.30 -10.47
CA PHE A 62 -6.40 5.31 -11.53
C PHE A 62 -6.76 6.22 -12.70
N ASN A 63 -8.04 6.38 -13.04
CA ASN A 63 -8.47 7.33 -14.07
C ASN A 63 -8.08 8.76 -13.72
N GLU A 64 -8.07 9.11 -12.43
CA GLU A 64 -7.57 10.40 -11.97
C GLU A 64 -6.05 10.42 -11.88
N HIS A 65 -5.45 9.40 -11.23
CA HIS A 65 -4.01 9.30 -11.02
C HIS A 65 -3.21 9.33 -12.33
N ASP A 66 -3.69 8.67 -13.38
CA ASP A 66 -3.04 8.62 -14.71
C ASP A 66 -2.90 10.01 -15.36
N LYS A 67 -3.77 10.97 -15.03
CA LYS A 67 -3.70 12.35 -15.56
C LYS A 67 -2.44 13.09 -15.12
N TYR A 68 -1.84 12.65 -14.01
CA TYR A 68 -0.67 13.28 -13.40
C TYR A 68 0.65 12.59 -13.76
N SER A 69 0.64 11.69 -14.75
CA SER A 69 1.84 11.00 -15.26
C SER A 69 2.70 10.32 -14.17
N PRO A 70 2.10 9.41 -13.37
CA PRO A 70 2.83 8.68 -12.34
C PRO A 70 3.89 7.75 -12.95
N ASN A 71 4.99 7.54 -12.23
CA ASN A 71 6.02 6.57 -12.60
C ASN A 71 5.72 5.21 -11.97
N TYR A 72 4.95 4.37 -12.68
CA TYR A 72 4.56 3.05 -12.18
C TYR A 72 5.73 2.08 -11.95
N ASN A 73 6.90 2.30 -12.57
CA ASN A 73 8.10 1.49 -12.27
C ASN A 73 8.59 1.69 -10.82
N ASN A 74 8.23 2.83 -10.21
CA ASN A 74 8.53 3.15 -8.82
C ASN A 74 7.33 2.90 -7.88
N VAL A 75 6.31 2.18 -8.36
CA VAL A 75 5.11 1.85 -7.60
C VAL A 75 4.99 0.34 -7.43
N ASP A 76 4.68 -0.11 -6.21
CA ASP A 76 4.14 -1.44 -5.94
C ASP A 76 2.83 -1.33 -5.15
N ALA A 77 2.18 -2.46 -4.88
CA ALA A 77 0.94 -2.45 -4.12
C ALA A 77 0.93 -3.58 -3.10
N LEU A 78 0.37 -3.32 -1.92
CA LEU A 78 0.27 -4.31 -0.84
C LEU A 78 -1.14 -4.32 -0.27
N HIS A 79 -1.79 -5.48 -0.35
CA HIS A 79 -3.08 -5.70 0.28
C HIS A 79 -2.98 -5.56 1.79
N ASN A 80 -4.09 -5.16 2.41
CA ASN A 80 -4.22 -5.22 3.86
C ASN A 80 -4.15 -6.67 4.34
N PHE A 81 -3.80 -6.83 5.61
CA PHE A 81 -4.12 -8.03 6.38
C PHE A 81 -5.32 -7.75 7.27
N TYR A 82 -6.01 -8.81 7.68
CA TYR A 82 -7.26 -8.70 8.41
C TYR A 82 -7.19 -9.51 9.71
N PRO A 83 -7.00 -8.85 10.87
CA PRO A 83 -6.84 -9.54 12.15
C PRO A 83 -8.11 -10.22 12.66
N ARG A 84 -9.28 -9.75 12.25
CA ARG A 84 -10.58 -10.21 12.74
C ARG A 84 -11.15 -11.27 11.80
N ILE A 85 -11.65 -12.37 12.37
CA ILE A 85 -12.35 -13.42 11.63
C ILE A 85 -13.54 -12.83 10.86
N GLY A 86 -13.74 -13.29 9.63
CA GLY A 86 -14.80 -12.86 8.73
C GLY A 86 -14.58 -11.46 8.13
N THR A 87 -13.34 -10.96 8.11
CA THR A 87 -13.02 -9.64 7.54
C THR A 87 -11.92 -9.63 6.49
N GLY A 88 -11.25 -10.76 6.26
CA GLY A 88 -10.41 -10.96 5.09
C GLY A 88 -11.20 -10.78 3.80
N ILE A 89 -10.51 -10.40 2.73
CA ILE A 89 -11.15 -10.26 1.42
C ILE A 89 -11.40 -11.63 0.80
N SER A 90 -12.40 -11.72 -0.08
CA SER A 90 -12.64 -12.91 -0.90
C SER A 90 -11.60 -13.01 -2.02
N GLU A 91 -11.45 -14.20 -2.60
CA GLU A 91 -10.64 -14.42 -3.80
C GLU A 91 -11.12 -13.55 -4.97
N GLU A 92 -12.43 -13.47 -5.20
CA GLU A 92 -13.05 -12.61 -6.22
C GLU A 92 -12.59 -11.15 -6.07
N CYS A 93 -12.67 -10.60 -4.85
CA CYS A 93 -12.22 -9.23 -4.58
C CYS A 93 -10.71 -9.07 -4.86
N MET A 94 -9.89 -10.05 -4.48
CA MET A 94 -8.45 -10.01 -4.77
C MET A 94 -8.18 -10.04 -6.28
N VAL A 95 -8.85 -10.91 -7.03
CA VAL A 95 -8.71 -11.01 -8.49
C VAL A 95 -9.09 -9.70 -9.17
N ASP A 96 -10.21 -9.10 -8.76
CA ASP A 96 -10.66 -7.81 -9.31
C ASP A 96 -9.63 -6.70 -9.07
N LYS A 97 -9.14 -6.55 -7.84
CA LYS A 97 -8.11 -5.54 -7.50
C LYS A 97 -6.80 -5.79 -8.26
N ASN A 98 -6.37 -7.04 -8.35
CA ASN A 98 -5.15 -7.41 -9.07
C ASN A 98 -5.26 -7.15 -10.56
N SER A 99 -6.44 -7.37 -11.15
CA SER A 99 -6.71 -7.06 -12.55
C SER A 99 -6.53 -5.55 -12.83
N ILE A 100 -7.08 -4.69 -11.98
CA ILE A 100 -6.93 -3.22 -12.09
C ILE A 100 -5.45 -2.82 -12.05
N LEU A 101 -4.68 -3.40 -11.11
CA LEU A 101 -3.24 -3.11 -10.94
C LEU A 101 -2.40 -3.60 -12.13
N SER A 102 -2.74 -4.78 -12.67
CA SER A 102 -1.99 -5.42 -13.75
C SER A 102 -1.98 -4.60 -15.05
N LYS A 103 -3.03 -3.80 -15.30
CA LYS A 103 -3.13 -2.88 -16.45
C LYS A 103 -1.99 -1.85 -16.48
N ARG A 104 -1.34 -1.61 -15.34
CA ARG A 104 -0.25 -0.65 -15.16
C ARG A 104 1.07 -1.32 -14.75
N GLU A 105 1.13 -2.65 -14.92
CA GLU A 105 2.28 -3.48 -14.54
C GLU A 105 2.69 -3.39 -13.06
N ILE A 106 1.79 -2.89 -12.20
CA ILE A 106 2.02 -2.77 -10.76
C ILE A 106 1.92 -4.16 -10.14
N LYS A 107 2.96 -4.57 -9.41
CA LYS A 107 3.02 -5.89 -8.76
C LYS A 107 2.27 -5.87 -7.42
N PRO A 108 1.17 -6.61 -7.27
CA PRO A 108 0.49 -6.75 -5.99
C PRO A 108 1.25 -7.72 -5.08
N CYS A 109 1.24 -7.41 -3.78
CA CYS A 109 1.70 -8.26 -2.69
C CYS A 109 0.55 -8.49 -1.71
N ALA A 110 0.56 -9.62 -1.01
CA ALA A 110 -0.45 -9.96 -0.01
C ALA A 110 0.19 -10.63 1.21
N PHE A 111 -0.58 -10.71 2.30
CA PHE A 111 -0.15 -11.35 3.53
C PHE A 111 -0.71 -12.77 3.64
N VAL A 112 0.16 -13.70 4.01
CA VAL A 112 -0.20 -15.05 4.47
C VAL A 112 0.05 -15.13 5.97
N GLN A 113 -0.84 -15.82 6.68
CA GLN A 113 -0.69 -15.94 8.13
C GLN A 113 0.47 -16.87 8.51
N SER A 114 1.15 -16.54 9.62
CA SER A 114 2.18 -17.40 10.19
C SER A 114 1.57 -18.40 11.17
N ASN A 115 2.03 -19.66 11.10
CA ASN A 115 1.61 -20.71 12.04
C ASN A 115 2.31 -20.64 13.40
N ASN A 116 3.39 -19.86 13.53
CA ASN A 116 4.34 -19.98 14.65
C ASN A 116 4.36 -18.82 15.65
N ARG A 117 3.38 -17.90 15.61
CA ARG A 117 3.06 -16.89 16.65
C ARG A 117 1.95 -15.97 16.12
N LYS A 118 0.69 -16.30 16.40
CA LYS A 118 -0.44 -15.40 16.09
C LYS A 118 -0.28 -14.13 16.95
N ARG A 119 -0.16 -12.93 16.35
CA ARG A 119 0.06 -11.69 17.14
C ARG A 119 -1.23 -11.27 17.87
N SER A 120 -1.03 -10.72 19.06
CA SER A 120 -2.05 -10.01 19.85
C SER A 120 -2.67 -8.83 19.07
N PRO A 121 -3.88 -8.37 19.42
CA PRO A 121 -4.70 -8.80 20.56
C PRO A 121 -5.53 -10.06 20.29
N LEU A 122 -6.01 -10.26 19.06
CA LEU A 122 -6.96 -11.33 18.75
C LEU A 122 -6.31 -12.71 18.61
N LYS A 123 -5.05 -12.77 18.16
CA LYS A 123 -4.36 -14.04 17.86
C LYS A 123 -5.11 -14.91 16.84
N ASP A 124 -5.87 -14.31 15.92
CA ASP A 124 -6.61 -15.01 14.86
C ASP A 124 -5.88 -15.02 13.50
N GLY A 125 -4.59 -14.68 13.49
CA GLY A 125 -3.79 -14.58 12.27
C GLY A 125 -3.99 -13.26 11.52
N PHE A 126 -3.12 -13.02 10.54
CA PHE A 126 -3.15 -11.82 9.69
C PHE A 126 -3.13 -12.20 8.20
N PRO A 127 -4.07 -13.03 7.72
CA PRO A 127 -4.17 -13.30 6.30
C PRO A 127 -4.79 -12.09 5.58
N THR A 128 -4.49 -11.96 4.29
CA THR A 128 -5.25 -11.10 3.38
C THR A 128 -6.56 -11.77 2.95
N LEU A 129 -6.49 -13.00 2.45
CA LEU A 129 -7.67 -13.78 2.06
C LEU A 129 -8.30 -14.45 3.28
N GLU A 130 -9.61 -14.35 3.43
CA GLU A 130 -10.30 -15.00 4.56
C GLU A 130 -10.19 -16.52 4.50
N ASP A 131 -10.23 -17.09 3.29
CA ASP A 131 -10.10 -18.54 3.07
C ASP A 131 -8.73 -19.11 3.50
N HIS A 132 -7.71 -18.25 3.67
CA HIS A 132 -6.40 -18.64 4.18
C HIS A 132 -6.32 -18.64 5.71
N ARG A 133 -7.42 -18.34 6.41
CA ARG A 133 -7.48 -18.35 7.86
C ARG A 133 -7.66 -19.78 8.38
N VAL A 134 -6.55 -20.36 8.83
CA VAL A 134 -6.49 -21.63 9.59
C VAL A 134 -6.30 -21.43 11.10
#